data_AF-A0A1G2Z8B5-F1
#
_entry.id   AF-A0A1G2Z8B5-F1
#
_cell.length_a   1.000
_cell.length_b   1.000
_cell.length_c   1.000
_cell.angle_alpha   90.00
_cell.angle_beta   90.00
_cell.angle_gamma   90.00
#
_symmetry.space_group_name_H-M   'P 1'
#
loop_
_entity.id
_entity.type
_entity.pdbx_description
1 polymer ?
#
loop_
_entity_poly.entity_id
_entity_poly.type
_entity_poly.pdbx_seq_one_letter_code
_entity_poly.pdbx_strand_id
1 'polypeptide(L)'
;MIGRGQRQVEHIVAHLKARATQHLKREQLWPPDERPVWAKGCWKVFLDAPNDVVRAIQYVNRNPEKEGKPRQRWSFVTPFAD
;
A
#
# COMPACT_ATOMS: atom_id res chain seq x y z
N MET A 1 6.77 -10.78 15.60
CA MET A 1 6.07 -10.57 14.32
C MET A 1 4.58 -10.83 14.44
N ILE A 2 3.77 -9.78 14.34
CA ILE A 2 2.32 -9.93 14.23
C ILE A 2 1.99 -10.22 12.77
N GLY A 3 1.24 -11.30 12.50
CA GLY A 3 0.60 -11.52 11.19
C GLY A 3 1.52 -11.85 10.01
N ARG A 4 2.58 -12.66 10.19
CA ARG A 4 3.38 -13.14 9.04
C ARG A 4 2.56 -14.12 8.19
N GLY A 5 2.24 -13.73 6.95
CA GLY A 5 1.68 -14.63 5.96
C GLY A 5 2.71 -15.62 5.42
N GLN A 6 2.25 -16.76 4.88
CA GLN A 6 3.12 -17.78 4.27
C GLN A 6 3.81 -17.32 2.97
N ARG A 7 3.30 -16.25 2.33
CA ARG A 7 3.83 -15.73 1.07
C ARG A 7 4.82 -14.60 1.31
N GLN A 8 5.88 -14.58 0.51
CA GLN A 8 6.79 -13.44 0.46
C GLN A 8 6.03 -12.19 0.00
N VAL A 9 6.22 -11.07 0.70
CA VAL A 9 5.50 -9.82 0.42
C VAL A 9 5.78 -9.30 -0.99
N GLU A 10 6.96 -9.56 -1.54
CA GLU A 10 7.31 -9.23 -2.92
C GLU A 10 6.37 -9.89 -3.93
N HIS A 11 6.03 -11.17 -3.72
CA HIS A 11 5.08 -11.88 -4.58
C HIS A 11 3.67 -11.32 -4.44
N ILE A 12 3.27 -10.94 -3.21
CA ILE A 12 1.98 -10.29 -2.97
C ILE A 12 1.92 -8.96 -3.73
N VAL A 13 2.93 -8.09 -3.57
CA VAL A 13 3.00 -6.79 -4.25
C VAL A 13 3.06 -6.96 -5.77
N ALA A 14 3.82 -7.93 -6.27
CA ALA A 14 3.88 -8.22 -7.70
C ALA A 14 2.50 -8.60 -8.26
N HIS A 15 1.75 -9.47 -7.57
CA HIS A 15 0.38 -9.82 -7.98
C HIS A 15 -0.58 -8.63 -7.92
N LEU A 16 -0.50 -7.80 -6.87
CA LEU A 16 -1.34 -6.61 -6.74
C LEU A 16 -1.06 -5.62 -7.89
N LYS A 17 0.21 -5.32 -8.17
CA LYS A 17 0.62 -4.46 -9.30
C LYS A 17 0.14 -5.03 -10.63
N ALA A 18 0.35 -6.33 -10.87
CA ALA A 18 -0.07 -6.98 -12.11
C ALA A 18 -1.59 -6.93 -12.32
N ARG A 19 -2.38 -7.25 -11.28
CA ARG A 19 -3.84 -7.21 -11.35
C ARG A 19 -4.38 -5.79 -11.50
N ALA A 20 -3.79 -4.81 -10.81
CA ALA A 20 -4.14 -3.41 -10.98
C ALA A 20 -3.83 -2.93 -12.41
N THR A 21 -2.66 -3.28 -12.98
CA THR A 21 -2.33 -2.98 -14.38
C THR A 21 -3.33 -3.60 -15.35
N GLN A 22 -3.67 -4.89 -15.19
CA GLN A 22 -4.68 -5.55 -16.02
C GLN A 22 -6.03 -4.84 -15.95
N HIS A 23 -6.45 -4.45 -14.75
CA HIS A 23 -7.70 -3.73 -14.55
C HIS A 23 -7.68 -2.36 -15.21
N LEU A 24 -6.65 -1.54 -14.95
CA LEU A 24 -6.51 -0.22 -15.56
C LEU A 24 -6.40 -0.28 -17.09
N LYS A 25 -5.73 -1.28 -17.66
CA LYS A 25 -5.67 -1.48 -19.12
C LYS A 25 -7.04 -1.80 -19.70
N ARG A 26 -7.81 -2.69 -19.04
CA ARG A 26 -9.20 -3.02 -19.46
C ARG A 26 -10.12 -1.80 -19.40
N GLU A 27 -9.99 -0.97 -18.38
CA GLU A 27 -10.77 0.27 -18.22
C GLU A 27 -10.22 1.45 -19.06
N GLN A 28 -9.18 1.23 -19.88
CA GLN A 28 -8.51 2.28 -20.67
C GLN A 28 -7.98 3.46 -19.83
N LEU A 29 -7.64 3.20 -18.55
CA LEU A 29 -7.06 4.15 -17.61
C LEU A 29 -5.53 4.03 -17.50
N TRP A 30 -4.92 3.03 -18.15
CA TRP A 30 -3.47 2.89 -18.21
C TRP A 30 -2.88 3.91 -19.21
N PRO A 31 -1.72 4.54 -18.92
CA PRO A 31 -1.11 5.49 -19.84
C PRO A 31 -0.87 4.88 -21.23
N PRO A 32 -1.28 5.56 -22.32
CA PRO A 32 -1.20 5.03 -23.68
C PRO A 32 0.25 4.95 -24.20
N ASP A 33 1.17 5.72 -23.62
CA ASP A 33 2.60 5.70 -23.91
C ASP A 33 3.35 4.55 -23.21
N GLU A 34 2.63 3.66 -22.53
CA GLU A 34 3.14 2.53 -21.76
C GLU A 34 4.23 2.89 -20.74
N ARG A 35 4.31 4.16 -20.32
CA ARG A 35 5.32 4.59 -19.35
C ARG A 35 5.20 3.81 -18.03
N PRO A 36 6.30 3.58 -17.30
CA PRO A 36 6.24 2.91 -16.01
C PRO A 36 5.35 3.67 -15.01
N VAL A 37 4.23 3.04 -14.60
CA VAL A 37 3.33 3.58 -13.54
C VAL A 37 3.81 3.15 -12.16
N TRP A 38 4.35 1.94 -12.05
CA TRP A 38 4.82 1.37 -10.79
C TRP A 38 6.34 1.44 -10.69
N ALA A 39 6.87 1.90 -9.55
CA ALA A 39 8.28 1.75 -9.25
C ALA A 39 8.69 0.26 -9.17
N LYS A 40 9.96 -0.03 -9.50
CA LYS A 40 10.54 -1.38 -9.36
C LYS A 40 10.64 -1.76 -7.88
N GLY A 41 10.31 -3.02 -7.57
CA GLY A 41 10.38 -3.56 -6.20
C GLY A 41 9.31 -3.00 -5.27
N CYS A 42 9.58 -3.03 -3.96
CA CYS A 42 8.75 -2.44 -2.93
C CYS A 42 9.57 -2.07 -1.69
N TRP A 43 9.14 -1.06 -0.96
CA TRP A 43 9.59 -0.82 0.40
C TRP A 43 8.73 -1.67 1.35
N LYS A 44 9.37 -2.35 2.31
CA LYS A 44 8.72 -3.22 3.28
C LYS A 44 9.36 -3.08 4.66
N VAL A 45 8.53 -3.06 5.69
CA VAL A 45 8.94 -3.11 7.10
C VAL A 45 8.05 -4.14 7.79
N PHE A 46 8.65 -4.95 8.65
CA PHE A 46 7.92 -5.94 9.46
C PHE A 46 7.58 -5.32 10.81
N LEU A 47 6.35 -5.56 11.27
CA LEU A 47 5.85 -5.05 12.56
C LEU A 47 5.89 -6.21 13.56
N ASP A 48 6.73 -6.09 14.57
CA ASP A 48 7.10 -7.21 15.43
C ASP A 48 6.39 -7.20 16.78
N ALA A 49 6.01 -6.02 17.26
CA ALA A 49 5.27 -5.79 18.49
C ALA A 49 3.95 -5.03 18.24
N PRO A 50 2.95 -5.15 19.14
CA PRO A 50 1.70 -4.41 19.03
C PRO A 50 1.89 -2.89 18.90
N ASN A 51 2.86 -2.33 19.63
CA ASN A 51 3.20 -0.91 19.55
C ASN A 51 3.73 -0.47 18.18
N ASP A 52 4.30 -1.39 17.39
CA ASP A 52 4.76 -1.07 16.02
C ASP A 52 3.57 -0.81 15.09
N VAL A 53 2.45 -1.52 15.31
CA VAL A 53 1.20 -1.33 14.55
C VAL A 53 0.66 0.08 14.78
N VAL A 54 0.55 0.50 16.04
CA VAL A 54 0.06 1.84 16.40
C VAL A 54 0.94 2.93 15.80
N ARG A 55 2.27 2.78 15.90
CA ARG A 55 3.23 3.71 15.30
C ARG A 55 3.12 3.77 13.77
N ALA A 56 2.96 2.63 13.10
CA ALA A 56 2.80 2.57 11.65
C ALA A 56 1.50 3.25 11.19
N ILE A 57 0.39 3.04 11.90
CA ILE A 57 -0.89 3.72 11.62
C ILE A 57 -0.73 5.23 11.73
N GLN A 58 -0.08 5.72 12.80
CA GLN A 58 0.19 7.15 12.98
C GLN A 58 1.07 7.71 11.86
N TYR A 59 2.11 6.97 11.45
CA TYR A 59 2.99 7.35 10.36
C TYR A 59 2.21 7.51 9.03
N VAL A 60 1.45 6.49 8.63
CA VAL A 60 0.65 6.51 7.39
C VAL A 60 -0.34 7.68 7.40
N ASN A 61 -1.02 7.91 8.53
CA ASN A 61 -1.99 9.00 8.66
C ASN A 61 -1.37 10.40 8.60
N ARG A 62 -0.14 10.58 9.11
CA ARG A 62 0.56 11.87 9.10
C ARG A 62 1.31 12.15 7.79
N ASN A 63 1.57 11.12 6.99
CA ASN A 63 2.37 11.28 5.77
C ASN A 63 1.78 12.27 4.76
N PRO A 64 0.46 12.27 4.47
CA PRO A 64 -0.14 13.28 3.60
C PRO A 64 0.11 14.71 4.11
N GLU A 65 -0.09 14.96 5.41
CA GLU A 65 0.08 16.29 6.01
C GLU A 65 1.53 16.78 5.88
N LYS A 66 2.52 15.90 6.10
CA LYS A 66 3.96 16.21 5.91
C LYS A 66 4.29 16.59 4.46
N GLU A 67 3.59 16.00 3.50
CA GLU A 67 3.73 16.26 2.06
C GLU A 67 2.83 17.44 1.58
N GLY A 68 2.21 18.19 2.50
CA GLY A 68 1.31 19.30 2.17
C GLY A 68 -0.03 18.87 1.55
N LYS A 69 -0.42 17.61 1.73
CA LYS A 69 -1.66 17.02 1.20
C LYS A 69 -2.73 16.87 2.29
N PRO A 70 -4.02 16.89 1.93
CA PRO A 70 -5.10 16.61 2.87
C PRO A 70 -5.00 15.20 3.47
N ARG A 71 -5.40 15.07 4.74
CA ARG A 71 -5.49 13.77 5.40
C ARG A 71 -6.49 12.86 4.68
N GLN A 72 -6.10 11.61 4.48
CA GLN A 72 -6.87 10.65 3.69
C GLN A 72 -7.78 9.80 4.58
N ARG A 73 -9.00 9.52 4.10
CA ARG A 73 -9.96 8.57 4.68
C ARG A 73 -10.49 7.68 3.58
N TRP A 74 -10.56 6.37 3.81
CA TRP A 74 -10.99 5.40 2.82
C TRP A 74 -12.10 4.52 3.39
N SER A 75 -13.21 4.40 2.66
CA SER A 75 -14.40 3.65 3.09
C SER A 75 -14.16 2.15 3.25
N PHE A 76 -13.14 1.60 2.57
CA PHE A 76 -12.78 0.19 2.64
C PHE A 76 -11.77 -0.14 3.75
N VAL A 77 -11.27 0.86 4.48
CA VAL A 77 -10.36 0.63 5.61
C VAL A 77 -11.15 0.62 6.91
N THR A 78 -11.03 -0.48 7.64
CA THR A 78 -11.57 -0.60 9.00
C THR A 78 -10.58 0.02 9.98
N PRO A 79 -11.03 0.96 10.85
CA PRO A 79 -10.19 1.48 11.93
C PRO A 79 -9.66 0.36 12.82
N PHE A 80 -8.40 0.47 13.24
CA PHE A 80 -7.84 -0.44 14.23
C PHE A 80 -8.50 -0.17 15.59
N ALA A 81 -9.03 -1.20 16.23
CA ALA A 81 -9.59 -1.09 17.57
C ALA A 81 -8.46 -0.99 18.60
N ASP A 82 -8.62 -0.11 19.58
CA ASP A 82 -7.72 -0.01 20.74
C ASP A 82 -7.87 -1.23 21.67
#